data_AF-A0A1G0GD52-F1
#
_entry.id   AF-A0A1G0GD52-F1
#
_cell.length_a   1.000
_cell.length_b   1.000
_cell.length_c   1.000
_cell.angle_alpha   90.00
_cell.angle_beta   90.00
_cell.angle_gamma   90.00
#
_symmetry.space_group_name_H-M   'P 1'
#
loop_
_entity.id
_entity.type
_entity.pdbx_description
1 polymer ?
#
loop_
_entity_poly.entity_id
_entity_poly.type
_entity_poly.pdbx_seq_one_letter_code
_entity_poly.pdbx_strand_id
1 'polypeptide(L)'
;MKCTNVDVIEVKVLNDYKLHLTFDDGISGDVDISKLVSFKGVFEQLKDRKFFSEVRVNHDIGTICWGNGADLSPTLLHESIQRS
;
A
#
# COMPACT_ATOMS: atom_id res chain seq x y z
N MET A 1 19.32 5.92 -12.20
CA MET A 1 18.35 5.47 -11.18
C MET A 1 17.52 6.69 -10.82
N LYS A 2 16.28 6.79 -11.29
CA LYS A 2 15.39 7.88 -10.88
C LYS A 2 14.82 7.46 -9.52
N CYS A 3 15.28 8.08 -8.45
CA CYS A 3 14.61 7.95 -7.16
C CYS A 3 13.33 8.77 -7.28
N THR A 4 12.23 8.13 -7.69
CA THR A 4 10.93 8.78 -7.74
C THR A 4 10.47 8.95 -6.29
N ASN A 5 10.55 10.17 -5.77
CA ASN A 5 9.96 10.53 -4.48
C ASN A 5 8.48 10.81 -4.74
N VAL A 6 7.64 9.82 -4.46
CA VAL A 6 6.18 9.89 -4.60
C VAL A 6 5.57 9.52 -3.26
N ASP A 7 4.53 10.26 -2.90
CA ASP A 7 3.80 10.03 -1.66
C ASP A 7 2.41 9.49 -1.97
N VAL A 8 1.96 8.50 -1.20
CA VAL A 8 0.56 8.08 -1.25
C VAL A 8 -0.29 9.14 -0.56
N ILE A 9 -1.27 9.69 -1.27
CA ILE A 9 -2.19 10.72 -0.74
C ILE A 9 -3.58 10.17 -0.45
N GLU A 10 -3.96 9.05 -1.07
CA GLU A 10 -5.27 8.41 -0.86
C GLU A 10 -5.15 6.88 -0.93
N VAL A 11 -5.95 6.19 -0.12
CA VAL A 11 -6.12 4.73 -0.14
C VAL A 11 -7.60 4.38 -0.05
N LYS A 12 -8.05 3.46 -0.91
CA LYS A 12 -9.37 2.82 -0.82
C LYS A 12 -9.22 1.31 -0.76
N VAL A 13 -9.91 0.68 0.18
CA VAL A 13 -9.91 -0.78 0.32
C VAL A 13 -10.83 -1.38 -0.73
N LEU A 14 -10.32 -2.37 -1.47
CA LEU A 14 -11.07 -3.19 -2.41
C LEU A 14 -11.15 -4.63 -1.88
N ASN A 15 -11.73 -5.53 -2.68
CA ASN A 15 -11.81 -6.95 -2.35
C ASN A 15 -10.45 -7.65 -2.50
N ASP A 16 -10.33 -8.87 -1.98
CA ASP A 16 -9.20 -9.78 -2.25
C ASP A 16 -7.79 -9.25 -1.94
N TYR A 17 -7.64 -8.43 -0.89
CA TYR A 17 -6.36 -7.77 -0.49
C TYR A 17 -5.91 -6.70 -1.48
N LYS A 18 -6.83 -6.18 -2.29
CA LYS A 18 -6.52 -5.09 -3.20
C LYS A 18 -6.78 -3.74 -2.54
N LEU A 19 -5.95 -2.77 -2.90
CA LEU A 19 -6.12 -1.37 -2.55
C LEU A 19 -6.07 -0.53 -3.82
N HIS A 20 -6.92 0.47 -3.92
CA HIS A 20 -6.75 1.55 -4.90
C HIS A 20 -5.96 2.67 -4.23
N LEU A 21 -4.83 3.05 -4.82
CA LEU A 21 -3.97 4.10 -4.31
C LEU A 21 -3.95 5.29 -5.26
N THR A 22 -3.79 6.48 -4.70
CA THR A 22 -3.51 7.71 -5.44
C THR A 22 -2.24 8.34 -4.89
N PHE A 23 -1.35 8.74 -5.80
CA PHE A 23 -0.08 9.38 -5.49
C PHE A 23 -0.16 10.89 -5.76
N ASP A 24 0.72 11.65 -5.13
CA ASP A 24 0.84 13.10 -5.25
C ASP A 24 1.20 13.58 -6.67
N ASP A 25 1.84 12.73 -7.47
CA ASP A 25 2.14 12.98 -8.89
C ASP A 25 0.94 12.76 -9.83
N GLY A 26 -0.22 12.39 -9.28
CA GLY A 26 -1.47 12.17 -10.01
C GLY A 26 -1.62 10.74 -10.55
N ILE A 27 -0.65 9.84 -10.34
CA ILE A 27 -0.79 8.43 -10.69
C ILE A 27 -1.73 7.76 -9.69
N SER A 28 -2.60 6.90 -10.19
CA SER A 28 -3.50 6.08 -9.37
C SER A 28 -3.68 4.69 -9.95
N GLY A 29 -3.92 3.70 -9.11
CA GLY A 29 -4.18 2.35 -9.58
C GLY A 29 -4.40 1.33 -8.48
N ASP A 30 -4.79 0.14 -8.90
CA ASP A 30 -5.08 -0.98 -8.01
C ASP A 30 -3.82 -1.81 -7.77
N VAL A 31 -3.53 -2.09 -6.50
CA VAL A 31 -2.42 -2.95 -6.08
C VAL A 31 -2.99 -4.16 -5.36
N ASP A 32 -2.47 -5.34 -5.65
CA ASP A 32 -2.80 -6.57 -4.94
C ASP A 32 -1.72 -6.84 -3.88
N ILE A 33 -2.04 -6.53 -2.61
CA ILE A 33 -1.10 -6.65 -1.50
C ILE A 33 -0.66 -8.10 -1.30
N SER A 34 -1.51 -9.08 -1.63
CA SER A 34 -1.17 -10.50 -1.52
C SER A 34 -0.06 -10.94 -2.47
N LYS A 35 0.22 -10.17 -3.53
CA LYS A 35 1.33 -10.40 -4.46
C LYS A 35 2.62 -9.68 -4.04
N LEU A 36 2.53 -8.68 -3.16
CA LEU A 36 3.67 -7.86 -2.74
C LEU A 36 4.32 -8.36 -1.45
N VAL A 37 3.57 -9.05 -0.58
CA VAL A 37 4.09 -9.55 0.70
C VAL A 37 3.84 -11.03 0.90
N SER A 38 4.76 -11.70 1.59
CA SER A 38 4.43 -12.94 2.28
C SER A 38 3.73 -12.60 3.59
N PHE A 39 2.51 -13.09 3.82
CA PHE A 39 1.76 -12.90 5.07
C PHE A 39 2.39 -13.66 6.26
N LYS A 40 3.55 -13.18 6.72
CA LYS A 40 4.35 -13.69 7.83
C LYS A 40 4.94 -12.50 8.59
N GLY A 41 5.30 -12.71 9.85
CA GLY A 41 5.87 -11.63 10.68
C GLY A 41 4.89 -10.47 10.83
N VAL A 42 5.36 -9.24 10.64
CA VAL A 42 4.52 -8.03 10.80
C VAL A 42 3.30 -8.02 9.86
N PHE A 43 3.36 -8.69 8.70
CA PHE A 43 2.26 -8.76 7.76
C PHE A 43 1.26 -9.88 8.06
N GLU A 44 1.49 -10.73 9.07
CA GLU A 44 0.61 -11.87 9.34
C GLU A 44 -0.82 -11.45 9.70
N GLN A 45 -0.99 -10.38 10.46
CA GLN A 45 -2.31 -9.86 10.83
C GLN A 45 -3.12 -9.38 9.63
N LEU A 46 -2.46 -9.07 8.51
CA LEU A 46 -3.15 -8.68 7.27
C LEU A 46 -3.96 -9.83 6.67
N LYS A 47 -3.80 -11.09 7.10
CA LYS A 47 -4.70 -12.21 6.72
C LYS A 47 -6.13 -11.99 7.22
N ASP A 48 -6.31 -11.25 8.31
CA ASP A 48 -7.63 -10.84 8.76
C ASP A 48 -8.10 -9.67 7.89
N ARG A 49 -9.19 -9.87 7.15
CA ARG A 49 -9.79 -8.87 6.27
C ARG A 49 -10.21 -7.61 7.01
N LYS A 50 -10.67 -7.74 8.26
CA LYS A 50 -11.06 -6.61 9.08
C LYS A 50 -9.85 -5.76 9.41
N PHE A 51 -8.77 -6.37 9.89
CA PHE A 51 -7.52 -5.68 10.17
C PHE A 51 -6.89 -5.09 8.90
N PHE A 52 -6.91 -5.82 7.79
CA PHE A 52 -6.46 -5.30 6.49
C PHE A 52 -7.20 -4.03 6.08
N SER A 53 -8.51 -3.95 6.36
CA SER A 53 -9.32 -2.77 6.03
C SER A 53 -9.02 -1.53 6.88
N GLU A 54 -8.24 -1.67 7.96
CA GLU A 54 -7.77 -0.56 8.80
C GLU A 54 -6.54 0.16 8.22
N VAL A 55 -6.17 -0.15 6.98
CA VAL A 55 -5.12 0.57 6.24
C VAL A 55 -5.41 2.07 6.23
N ARG A 56 -4.36 2.87 6.42
CA ARG A 56 -4.43 4.33 6.36
C ARG A 56 -3.20 4.90 5.67
N VAL A 57 -3.34 6.10 5.15
CA VAL A 57 -2.18 6.90 4.73
C VAL A 57 -1.48 7.45 5.98
N ASN A 58 -0.17 7.27 6.04
CA ASN A 58 0.72 7.92 6.98
C ASN A 58 1.43 9.08 6.26
N HIS A 59 0.89 10.28 6.45
CA HIS A 59 1.41 11.50 5.84
C HIS A 59 2.80 11.90 6.36
N ASP A 60 3.24 11.40 7.53
CA ASP A 60 4.57 11.73 8.06
C ASP A 60 5.70 11.05 7.27
N ILE A 61 5.41 9.90 6.65
CA ILE A 61 6.38 9.09 5.90
C ILE A 61 5.93 8.81 4.45
N GLY A 62 4.86 9.45 3.97
CA GLY A 62 4.43 9.41 2.58
C GLY A 62 3.88 8.06 2.08
N THR A 63 3.37 7.18 2.96
CA THR A 63 2.93 5.84 2.52
C THR A 63 1.78 5.24 3.34
N ILE A 64 1.27 4.07 2.94
CA ILE A 64 0.25 3.33 3.69
C ILE A 64 0.83 2.53 4.85
N CYS A 65 0.07 2.44 5.95
CA CYS A 65 0.42 1.58 7.08
C CYS A 65 -0.80 1.02 7.82
N TRP A 66 -0.55 0.03 8.67
CA TRP A 66 -1.53 -0.61 9.56
C TRP A 66 -1.22 -0.33 11.03
N GLY A 67 -2.16 -0.64 11.93
CA GLY A 67 -2.04 -0.33 13.36
C GLY A 67 -0.91 -1.08 14.07
N ASN A 68 -0.41 -2.16 13.47
CA ASN A 68 0.66 -2.99 14.00
C ASN A 68 2.07 -2.58 13.51
N GLY A 69 2.18 -1.45 12.81
CA GLY A 69 3.45 -0.96 12.26
C GLY A 69 3.87 -1.60 10.95
N ALA A 70 3.03 -2.43 10.31
CA ALA A 70 3.26 -2.81 8.92
C ALA A 70 3.10 -1.58 8.01
N ASP A 71 4.05 -1.39 7.10
CA ASP A 71 4.01 -0.39 6.03
C ASP A 71 4.55 -1.00 4.72
N LEU A 72 4.30 -0.33 3.61
CA LEU A 72 4.88 -0.68 2.32
C LEU A 72 5.54 0.55 1.70
N SER A 73 6.71 0.38 1.08
CA SER A 73 7.40 1.50 0.43
C SER A 73 6.51 2.11 -0.67
N PRO A 74 6.37 3.45 -0.73
CA PRO A 74 5.55 4.10 -1.74
C PRO A 74 6.10 3.85 -3.16
N THR A 75 7.42 3.75 -3.33
CA THR A 75 8.05 3.39 -4.60
C THR A 75 7.65 1.97 -5.04
N LEU A 76 7.61 0.99 -4.14
CA LEU A 76 7.18 -0.38 -4.47
C LEU A 76 5.73 -0.41 -4.96
N LEU A 77 4.85 0.32 -4.26
CA LEU A 77 3.44 0.43 -4.61
C LEU A 77 3.24 1.09 -5.98
N HIS A 78 3.95 2.20 -6.21
CA HIS A 78 3.92 2.95 -7.45
C HIS A 78 4.42 2.11 -8.64
N GLU A 79 5.56 1.41 -8.48
CA GLU A 79 6.08 0.51 -9.52
C GLU A 79 5.12 -0.65 -9.81
N SER A 80 4.41 -1.18 -8.80
CA SER A 80 3.41 -2.23 -9.00
C SER A 80 2.26 -1.77 -9.90
N ILE A 81 1.85 -0.50 -9.77
CA ILE A 81 0.78 0.08 -10.60
C ILE A 81 1.27 0.31 -12.02
N GLN A 82 2.48 0.84 -12.20
CA GLN A 82 3.03 1.11 -13.53
C GLN A 82 3.40 -0.16 -14.33
N ARG A 83 3.52 -1.31 -13.66
CA ARG A 83 3.82 -2.61 -14.29
C ARG A 83 2.60 -3.49 -14.55
N SER A 84 1.41 -3.07 -14.08
CA SER A 84 0.14 -3.79 -14.30
C SER A 84 -0.50 -3.39 -15.63
#